data_AF-A0AA35WDF9-F1
#
_entry.id   AF-A0AA35WDF9-F1
#
_cell.length_a   1.000
_cell.length_b   1.000
_cell.length_c   1.000
_cell.angle_alpha   90.00
_cell.angle_beta   90.00
_cell.angle_gamma   90.00
#
_symmetry.space_group_name_H-M   'P 1'
#
loop_
_entity.id
_entity.type
_entity.pdbx_description
1 polymer ?
#
loop_
_entity_poly.entity_id
_entity_poly.type
_entity_poly.pdbx_seq_one_letter_code
_entity_poly.pdbx_strand_id
1 'polypeptide(L)'
;MVVSLKRSFTQWWIELFQGMQDCGLYDEMNCIHRDCLRFCFMHLIQQELDKVAHELNTHTTRSSKHCLVPAGVPNELYFLPEVQEIMQRNRTLLHPLSFCRQ
;
A
#
# COMPACT_ATOMS: atom_id res chain seq x y z
N MET A 1 -6.54 4.46 9.26
CA MET A 1 -5.08 4.51 9.45
C MET A 1 -4.27 4.19 8.19
N VAL A 2 -4.84 3.56 7.15
CA VAL A 2 -4.07 3.15 5.95
C VAL A 2 -3.92 4.27 4.90
N VAL A 3 -4.88 5.19 4.81
CA VAL A 3 -4.82 6.36 3.89
C VAL A 3 -3.74 7.37 4.31
N SER A 4 -3.37 7.37 5.59
CA SER A 4 -2.44 8.35 6.17
C SER A 4 -0.99 8.14 5.74
N LEU A 5 -0.54 6.89 5.58
CA LEU A 5 0.86 6.57 5.27
C LEU A 5 1.23 6.85 3.81
N LYS A 6 0.32 6.51 2.88
CA LYS A 6 0.49 6.83 1.45
C LYS A 6 0.60 8.33 1.23
N ARG A 7 -0.28 9.09 1.91
CA ARG A 7 -0.33 10.55 1.76
C ARG A 7 0.95 11.20 2.28
N SER A 8 1.47 10.79 3.43
CA SER A 8 2.71 11.35 3.97
C SER A 8 3.95 10.98 3.15
N PHE A 9 4.03 9.74 2.67
CA PHE A 9 5.16 9.27 1.86
C PHE A 9 5.25 9.97 0.51
N THR A 10 4.16 9.98 -0.25
CA THR A 10 4.14 10.63 -1.56
C THR A 10 4.35 12.13 -1.45
N GLN A 11 3.82 12.76 -0.38
CA GLN A 11 4.01 14.18 -0.13
C GLN A 11 5.49 14.53 0.06
N TRP A 12 6.26 13.72 0.80
CA TRP A 12 7.69 13.97 1.00
C TRP A 12 8.48 13.96 -0.31
N TRP A 13 8.25 12.98 -1.19
CA TRP A 13 8.92 12.92 -2.50
C TRP A 13 8.54 14.11 -3.39
N ILE A 14 7.28 14.52 -3.36
CA ILE A 14 6.81 15.71 -4.08
C ILE A 14 7.55 16.95 -3.59
N GLU A 15 7.59 17.18 -2.28
CA GLU A 15 8.27 18.33 -1.66
C GLU A 15 9.77 18.34 -1.94
N LEU A 16 10.43 17.17 -1.92
CA LEU A 16 11.84 17.04 -2.27
C LEU A 16 12.09 17.50 -3.72
N PHE A 17 11.34 16.96 -4.69
CA PHE A 17 11.56 17.30 -6.10
C PHE A 17 11.16 18.73 -6.42
N GLN A 18 10.11 19.26 -5.79
CA GLN A 18 9.75 20.68 -5.88
C GLN A 18 10.88 21.57 -5.34
N GLY A 19 11.43 21.26 -4.17
CA GLY A 19 12.57 22.00 -3.62
C GLY A 19 13.81 21.97 -4.52
N MET A 20 14.03 20.87 -5.26
CA MET A 20 15.09 20.80 -6.27
C MET A 20 14.82 21.73 -7.46
N GLN A 21 13.57 21.88 -7.89
CA GLN A 21 13.20 22.86 -8.94
C GLN A 21 13.39 24.28 -8.44
N ASP A 22 12.91 24.59 -7.24
CA ASP A 22 12.99 25.92 -6.64
C ASP A 22 14.45 26.39 -6.44
N CYS A 23 15.36 25.45 -6.16
CA CYS A 23 16.79 25.73 -6.04
C CYS A 23 17.53 25.77 -7.40
N GLY A 24 16.84 25.52 -8.52
CA GLY A 24 17.44 25.44 -9.86
C GLY A 24 18.33 24.21 -10.09
N LEU A 25 18.21 23.18 -9.26
CA LEU A 25 18.95 21.92 -9.37
C LEU A 25 18.29 20.92 -10.32
N TYR A 26 16.99 21.08 -10.57
CA TYR A 26 16.21 20.26 -11.47
C TYR A 26 15.43 21.15 -12.44
N ASP A 27 15.42 20.77 -13.71
CA ASP A 27 14.60 21.39 -14.76
C ASP A 27 13.78 20.28 -15.41
N GLU A 28 12.45 20.43 -15.36
CA GLU A 28 11.52 19.46 -15.92
C GLU A 28 11.63 19.36 -17.44
N MET A 29 11.96 20.46 -18.11
CA MET A 29 12.08 20.50 -19.57
C MET A 29 13.40 19.89 -20.05
N ASN A 30 14.35 19.68 -19.14
CA ASN A 30 15.64 19.07 -19.44
C ASN A 30 15.55 17.53 -19.35
N CYS A 31 15.72 16.86 -20.49
CA CYS A 31 15.68 15.41 -20.56
C CYS A 31 16.79 14.71 -19.77
N ILE A 32 18.01 15.28 -19.74
CA ILE A 32 19.14 14.73 -18.98
C ILE A 32 18.82 14.78 -17.50
N HIS A 33 18.29 15.90 -17.00
CA HIS A 33 17.93 16.03 -15.60
C HIS A 33 16.84 15.01 -15.20
N ARG A 34 15.83 14.82 -16.05
CA ARG A 34 14.79 13.79 -15.85
C ARG A 34 15.37 12.37 -15.80
N ASP A 35 16.26 12.03 -16.72
CA ASP A 35 16.85 10.69 -16.79
C ASP A 35 17.80 10.45 -15.63
N CYS A 36 18.57 11.46 -15.21
CA CYS A 36 19.39 11.40 -13.99
C CYS A 36 18.52 11.19 -12.73
N LEU A 37 17.42 11.93 -12.57
CA LEU A 37 16.51 11.72 -11.43
C LEU A 37 15.91 10.32 -11.44
N ARG A 38 15.45 9.84 -12.60
CA ARG A 38 14.94 8.47 -12.73
C ARG A 38 16.02 7.46 -12.35
N PHE A 39 17.22 7.60 -12.87
CA PHE A 39 18.32 6.69 -12.57
C PHE A 39 18.65 6.65 -11.08
N CYS A 40 18.81 7.82 -10.45
CA CYS A 40 19.21 7.93 -9.05
C CYS A 40 18.11 7.49 -8.07
N PHE A 41 16.84 7.84 -8.32
CA PHE A 41 15.79 7.71 -7.32
C PHE A 41 14.79 6.58 -7.60
N MET A 42 14.72 6.02 -8.81
CA MET A 42 13.70 5.02 -9.13
C MET A 42 13.81 3.76 -8.28
N HIS A 43 15.02 3.29 -7.96
CA HIS A 43 15.20 2.15 -7.06
C HIS A 43 14.73 2.46 -5.63
N LEU A 44 15.01 3.65 -5.12
CA LEU A 44 14.59 4.06 -3.77
C LEU A 44 13.06 4.18 -3.68
N ILE A 45 12.45 4.83 -4.67
CA ILE A 45 11.00 4.99 -4.75
C ILE A 45 10.34 3.61 -4.86
N GLN A 46 10.88 2.71 -5.69
CA GLN A 46 10.33 1.35 -5.85
C GLN A 46 10.41 0.56 -4.54
N GLN A 47 11.55 0.58 -3.84
CA GLN A 47 11.70 -0.12 -2.56
C GLN A 47 10.68 0.36 -1.51
N GLU A 48 10.43 1.67 -1.46
CA GLU A 48 9.44 2.22 -0.54
C GLU A 48 8.00 1.88 -0.98
N LEU A 49 7.70 1.90 -2.27
CA LEU A 49 6.41 1.45 -2.80
C LEU A 49 6.17 -0.03 -2.49
N ASP A 50 7.20 -0.87 -2.56
CA ASP A 50 7.12 -2.28 -2.23
C ASP A 50 6.84 -2.50 -0.74
N LYS A 51 7.43 -1.69 0.14
CA LYS A 51 7.11 -1.69 1.58
C LYS A 51 5.66 -1.31 1.82
N VAL A 52 5.19 -0.23 1.21
CA VAL A 52 3.79 0.20 1.30
C VAL A 52 2.87 -0.89 0.76
N ALA A 53 3.19 -1.51 -0.37
CA ALA A 53 2.43 -2.63 -0.91
C ALA A 53 2.40 -3.82 0.05
N HIS A 54 3.54 -4.18 0.64
CA HIS A 54 3.63 -5.24 1.63
C HIS A 54 2.79 -4.94 2.87
N GLU A 55 2.86 -3.73 3.43
CA GLU A 55 2.04 -3.32 4.58
C GLU A 55 0.55 -3.36 4.25
N LEU A 56 0.13 -2.91 3.06
CA LEU A 56 -1.27 -3.01 2.63
C LEU A 56 -1.72 -4.46 2.46
N ASN A 57 -0.83 -5.30 1.94
CA ASN A 57 -1.10 -6.70 1.69
C ASN A 57 -1.00 -7.56 2.94
N THR A 58 -0.35 -7.11 4.01
CA THR A 58 -0.28 -7.85 5.29
C THR A 58 -1.28 -7.33 6.30
N HIS A 59 -1.66 -6.06 6.20
CA HIS A 59 -2.60 -5.47 7.13
C HIS A 59 -4.01 -6.04 6.91
N THR A 60 -4.45 -6.89 7.84
CA THR A 60 -5.82 -7.39 7.90
C THR A 60 -6.79 -6.22 8.05
N THR A 61 -7.70 -6.06 7.10
CA THR A 61 -8.83 -5.14 7.25
C THR A 61 -9.67 -5.59 8.44
N ARG A 62 -9.76 -4.75 9.47
CA ARG A 62 -10.57 -5.05 10.66
C ARG A 62 -12.04 -5.15 10.29
N SER A 63 -12.73 -6.11 10.89
CA SER A 63 -14.19 -6.22 10.79
C SER A 63 -14.83 -4.96 11.40
N SER A 64 -15.65 -4.27 10.61
CA SER A 64 -16.49 -3.17 11.10
C SER A 64 -17.92 -3.67 11.25
N LYS A 65 -18.57 -3.32 12.38
CA LYS A 65 -19.94 -3.75 12.72
C LYS A 65 -20.98 -3.36 11.66
N HIS A 66 -20.71 -2.31 10.88
CA HIS A 66 -21.59 -1.80 9.83
C HIS A 66 -21.09 -2.11 8.41
N CYS A 67 -19.97 -2.82 8.27
CA CYS A 67 -19.44 -3.14 6.96
C CYS A 67 -19.91 -4.54 6.54
N LEU A 68 -20.50 -4.64 5.35
CA LEU A 68 -20.85 -5.93 4.72
C LEU A 68 -19.63 -6.69 4.21
N VAL A 69 -18.45 -6.05 4.21
CA VAL A 69 -17.20 -6.62 3.71
C VAL A 69 -16.55 -7.47 4.82
N PRO A 70 -16.15 -8.72 4.52
CA PRO A 70 -15.41 -9.57 5.45
C PRO A 70 -14.10 -8.93 5.91
N ALA A 71 -13.71 -9.21 7.15
CA ALA A 71 -12.34 -8.93 7.60
C ALA A 71 -11.37 -9.92 6.97
N GLY A 72 -10.13 -9.50 6.76
CA GLY A 72 -9.13 -10.33 6.08
C GLY A 72 -8.06 -9.50 5.40
N VAL A 73 -7.08 -10.18 4.81
CA VAL A 73 -6.05 -9.57 3.96
C VAL A 73 -6.62 -9.34 2.55
N PRO A 74 -6.45 -8.14 1.95
CA PRO A 74 -7.03 -7.83 0.64
C PRO A 74 -6.67 -8.81 -0.48
N ASN A 75 -5.41 -9.25 -0.57
CA ASN A 75 -4.99 -10.20 -1.60
C ASN A 75 -5.66 -11.56 -1.43
N GLU A 76 -5.75 -12.09 -0.21
CA GLU A 76 -6.44 -13.36 0.04
C GLU A 76 -7.92 -13.24 -0.34
N LEU A 77 -8.58 -12.13 -0.01
CA LEU A 77 -9.96 -11.88 -0.41
C LEU A 77 -10.13 -11.77 -1.94
N TYR A 78 -9.13 -11.24 -2.65
CA TYR A 78 -9.16 -11.09 -4.11
C TYR A 78 -8.87 -12.40 -4.84
N PHE A 79 -7.85 -13.14 -4.40
CA PHE A 79 -7.40 -14.37 -5.05
C PHE A 79 -8.20 -15.61 -4.64
N LEU A 80 -8.90 -15.57 -3.50
CA LEU A 80 -9.69 -16.68 -2.97
C LEU A 80 -11.11 -16.22 -2.61
N PRO A 81 -11.94 -15.84 -3.60
CA PRO A 81 -13.31 -15.37 -3.35
C PRO A 81 -14.18 -16.41 -2.64
N GLU A 82 -13.91 -17.70 -2.82
CA GLU A 82 -14.65 -18.80 -2.17
C GLU A 82 -14.49 -18.76 -0.64
N VAL A 83 -13.34 -18.30 -0.16
CA VAL A 83 -13.09 -18.11 1.28
C VAL A 83 -13.99 -17.00 1.84
N GLN A 84 -14.30 -15.96 1.05
CA GLN A 84 -15.27 -14.94 1.45
C GLN A 84 -16.67 -15.51 1.59
N GLU A 85 -17.12 -16.31 0.62
CA GLU A 85 -18.45 -16.93 0.67
C GLU A 85 -18.58 -17.85 1.90
N ILE A 86 -17.55 -18.65 2.19
CA ILE A 86 -17.51 -19.53 3.35
C ILE A 86 -17.53 -18.73 4.67
N MET A 87 -16.75 -17.65 4.76
CA MET A 87 -16.73 -16.75 5.93
C MET A 87 -18.08 -16.05 6.14
N GLN A 88 -18.76 -15.63 5.07
CA GLN A 88 -20.08 -14.99 5.15
C GLN A 88 -21.17 -15.97 5.57
N ARG A 89 -21.07 -17.23 5.13
CA ARG A 89 -22.06 -18.29 5.38
C ARG A 89 -21.98 -18.87 6.80
N ASN A 90 -20.79 -18.88 7.42
CA ASN A 90 -20.54 -19.49 8.72
C ASN A 90 -20.25 -18.47 9.84
N ARG A 91 -21.14 -17.48 10.05
CA ARG A 91 -20.99 -16.46 11.12
C ARG A 91 -20.95 -16.99 12.57
N THR A 92 -21.14 -18.29 12.82
CA THR A 92 -21.23 -18.86 14.18
C THR A 92 -20.17 -19.91 14.53
N LEU A 93 -19.26 -20.32 13.63
CA LEU A 93 -18.41 -21.49 13.88
C LEU A 93 -16.90 -21.32 13.70
N LEU A 94 -16.35 -20.12 13.89
CA LEU A 94 -14.90 -19.99 14.06
C LEU A 94 -14.55 -19.17 15.30
N HIS A 95 -14.38 -19.91 16.39
CA HIS A 95 -13.49 -19.55 17.48
C HIS A 95 -12.07 -19.27 16.90
N PRO A 96 -11.29 -18.31 17.44
CA PRO A 96 -10.14 -17.68 16.76
C PRO A 96 -8.86 -18.54 16.57
N LEU A 97 -8.94 -19.86 16.38
CA LEU A 97 -7.79 -20.75 16.55
C LEU A 97 -7.36 -21.59 15.35
N SER A 98 -7.64 -21.21 14.10
CA SER A 98 -7.18 -22.03 12.97
C SER A 98 -6.64 -21.33 11.73
N PHE A 99 -6.59 -19.99 11.68
CA PHE A 99 -6.00 -19.28 10.53
C PHE A 99 -4.72 -18.49 10.84
N CYS A 100 -4.27 -18.46 12.09
CA CYS A 100 -2.87 -18.15 12.38
C CYS A 100 -2.09 -19.46 12.30
N ARG A 101 -1.44 -19.74 11.16
CA ARG A 101 -0.46 -20.82 11.10
C ARG A 101 0.86 -20.29 10.53
N GLN A 102 1.86 -20.34 11.43
CA GLN A 102 3.32 -20.44 11.26
C GLN A 102 4.04 -19.37 10.46
#